data_AF-A0A2E1RRP1-F1
#
_entry.id   AF-A0A2E1RRP1-F1
#
_cell.length_a   1.000
_cell.length_b   1.000
_cell.length_c   1.000
_cell.angle_alpha   90.00
_cell.angle_beta   90.00
_cell.angle_gamma   90.00
#
_symmetry.space_group_name_H-M   'P 1'
#
loop_
_entity.id
_entity.type
_entity.pdbx_description
1 polymer ?
#
loop_
_entity_poly.entity_id
_entity_poly.type
_entity_poly.pdbx_seq_one_letter_code
_entity_poly.pdbx_strand_id
1 'polypeptide(L)'
;TPEQATAITANTTKIDALISDVTTQLETLGNNDTAIGEQLTTLGQNDISIGEQMTTLGENDQSISEQMATLKASDTTNTTNITRNTSEIAELKPIVEALGQNDTAIGEQLTSLGQNDISIGEQMATLSENDQSISEQMATLSENDQSIMAEINAMKAQLQTLVAQVAEKDQRIAELEQGGGGQSLEQVLEQVRDARAGSVVLTVDPEGDNITLGLTIEQSDNLTQWTKLDGEMTRTIPIPDGKKFYRFALDK
;
A
#
# COMPACT_ATOMS: atom_id res chain seq x y z
N THR A 1 132.24 44.79 -109.81
CA THR A 1 133.41 44.84 -108.90
C THR A 1 133.13 43.93 -107.70
N PRO A 2 134.15 43.46 -106.96
CA PRO A 2 133.95 42.66 -105.74
C PRO A 2 132.97 43.30 -104.75
N GLU A 3 132.98 44.63 -104.66
CA GLU A 3 132.07 45.43 -103.84
C GLU A 3 130.58 45.27 -104.22
N GLN A 4 130.27 45.18 -105.52
CA GLN A 4 128.90 44.91 -105.98
C GLN A 4 128.43 43.50 -105.60
N ALA A 5 129.32 42.49 -105.65
CA ALA A 5 128.99 41.13 -105.24
C ALA A 5 128.70 41.05 -103.72
N THR A 6 129.50 41.75 -102.89
CA THR A 6 129.26 41.87 -101.45
C THR A 6 127.93 42.56 -101.13
N ALA A 7 127.58 43.63 -101.84
CA ALA A 7 126.31 44.34 -101.68
C ALA A 7 125.10 43.48 -102.06
N ILE A 8 125.21 42.68 -103.15
CA ILE A 8 124.17 41.72 -103.55
C ILE A 8 123.97 40.67 -102.45
N THR A 9 125.05 40.05 -101.95
CA THR A 9 124.96 39.06 -100.86
C THR A 9 124.31 39.63 -99.62
N ALA A 10 124.68 40.84 -99.19
CA ALA A 10 124.08 41.49 -98.02
C ALA A 10 122.59 41.79 -98.21
N ASN A 11 122.18 42.18 -99.42
CA ASN A 11 120.76 42.38 -99.74
C ASN A 11 119.99 41.07 -99.77
N THR A 12 120.55 39.99 -100.33
CA THR A 12 119.94 38.65 -100.28
C THR A 12 119.71 38.20 -98.83
N THR A 13 120.70 38.34 -97.94
CA THR A 13 120.53 38.00 -96.52
C THR A 13 119.42 38.82 -95.84
N LYS A 14 119.29 40.11 -96.14
CA LYS A 14 118.18 40.94 -95.62
C LYS A 14 116.82 40.50 -96.14
N ILE A 15 116.74 40.15 -97.42
CA ILE A 15 115.52 39.64 -98.05
C ILE A 15 115.12 38.31 -97.40
N ASP A 16 116.05 37.38 -97.23
CA ASP A 16 115.79 36.09 -96.58
C ASP A 16 115.30 36.26 -95.13
N ALA A 17 115.90 37.20 -94.38
CA ALA A 17 115.44 37.55 -93.04
C ALA A 17 114.01 38.13 -93.06
N LEU A 18 113.70 39.05 -93.98
CA LEU A 18 112.35 39.59 -94.16
C LEU A 18 111.33 38.50 -94.53
N ILE A 19 111.70 37.57 -95.42
CA ILE A 19 110.84 36.43 -95.79
C ILE A 19 110.59 35.55 -94.57
N SER A 20 111.63 35.25 -93.77
CA SER A 20 111.51 34.48 -92.53
C SER A 20 110.58 35.16 -91.52
N ASP A 21 110.71 36.48 -91.33
CA ASP A 21 109.87 37.26 -90.43
C ASP A 21 108.41 37.27 -90.91
N VAL A 22 108.17 37.50 -92.20
CA VAL A 22 106.82 37.46 -92.80
C VAL A 22 106.20 36.06 -92.68
N THR A 23 106.99 35.00 -92.90
CA THR A 23 106.52 33.62 -92.75
C THR A 23 106.07 33.36 -91.31
N THR A 24 106.87 33.77 -90.32
CA THR A 24 106.54 33.65 -88.90
C THR A 24 105.27 34.44 -88.52
N GLN A 25 105.11 35.65 -89.07
CA GLN A 25 103.91 36.46 -88.85
C GLN A 25 102.67 35.81 -89.45
N LEU A 26 102.75 35.23 -90.64
CA LEU A 26 101.65 34.50 -91.27
C LEU A 26 101.26 33.24 -90.49
N GLU A 27 102.23 32.48 -89.99
CA GLU A 27 101.96 31.35 -89.10
C GLU A 27 101.27 31.81 -87.80
N THR A 28 101.73 32.92 -87.22
CA THR A 28 101.12 33.51 -86.02
C THR A 28 99.67 33.95 -86.29
N LEU A 29 99.40 34.58 -87.44
CA LEU A 29 98.05 34.96 -87.84
C LEU A 29 97.15 33.73 -88.04
N GLY A 30 97.64 32.69 -88.72
CA GLY A 30 96.88 31.45 -88.91
C GLY A 30 96.54 30.75 -87.59
N ASN A 31 97.47 30.76 -86.62
CA ASN A 31 97.23 30.24 -85.28
C ASN A 31 96.19 31.08 -84.53
N ASN A 32 96.24 32.41 -84.63
CA ASN A 32 95.25 33.30 -84.03
C ASN A 32 93.85 33.11 -84.64
N ASP A 33 93.75 32.98 -85.97
CA ASP A 33 92.49 32.73 -86.67
C ASP A 33 91.86 31.39 -86.22
N THR A 34 92.69 30.36 -86.07
CA THR A 34 92.26 29.06 -85.54
C THR A 34 91.72 29.19 -84.12
N ALA A 35 92.45 29.87 -83.23
CA ALA A 35 92.05 30.10 -81.84
C ALA A 35 90.74 30.91 -81.73
N ILE A 36 90.58 31.95 -82.55
CA ILE A 36 89.34 32.73 -82.63
C ILE A 36 88.17 31.85 -83.10
N GLY A 37 88.39 30.99 -84.10
CA GLY A 37 87.38 30.05 -84.57
C GLY A 37 86.90 29.08 -83.48
N GLU A 38 87.82 28.55 -82.68
CA GLU A 38 87.50 27.70 -81.52
C GLU A 38 86.71 28.45 -80.44
N GLN A 39 87.10 29.70 -80.15
CA GLN A 39 86.38 30.56 -79.20
C GLN A 39 84.96 30.87 -79.68
N LEU A 40 84.76 31.20 -80.96
CA LEU A 40 83.44 31.44 -81.54
C LEU A 40 82.56 30.19 -81.50
N THR A 41 83.15 29.01 -81.75
CA THR A 41 82.43 27.74 -81.62
C THR A 41 81.97 27.50 -80.18
N THR A 42 82.83 27.77 -79.20
CA THR A 42 82.51 27.65 -77.77
C THR A 42 81.41 28.63 -77.35
N LEU A 43 81.48 29.88 -77.82
CA LEU A 43 80.44 30.88 -77.56
C LEU A 43 79.09 30.45 -78.15
N GLY A 44 79.05 29.94 -79.39
CA GLY A 44 77.83 29.43 -80.00
C GLY A 44 77.21 28.26 -79.23
N GLN A 45 78.04 27.36 -78.68
CA GLN A 45 77.57 26.28 -77.81
C GLN A 45 76.99 26.80 -76.49
N ASN A 46 77.61 27.82 -75.90
CA ASN A 46 77.09 28.46 -74.69
C ASN A 46 75.74 29.15 -74.95
N ASP A 47 75.59 29.86 -76.06
CA ASP A 47 74.32 30.51 -76.43
C ASP A 47 73.18 29.49 -76.59
N ILE A 48 73.45 28.34 -77.23
CA ILE A 48 72.49 27.23 -77.32
C ILE A 48 72.12 26.72 -75.93
N SER A 49 73.11 26.44 -75.07
CA SER A 49 72.88 25.93 -73.72
C SER A 49 72.07 26.91 -72.84
N ILE A 50 72.34 28.21 -72.94
CA ILE A 50 71.57 29.25 -72.25
C ILE A 50 70.13 29.28 -72.77
N GLY A 51 69.92 29.16 -74.09
CA GLY A 51 68.57 29.10 -74.68
C GLY A 51 67.74 27.91 -74.18
N GLU A 52 68.36 26.73 -74.06
CA GLU A 52 67.73 25.53 -73.49
C GLU A 52 67.38 25.71 -72.01
N GLN A 53 68.28 26.30 -71.22
CA GLN A 53 68.03 26.62 -69.81
C GLN A 53 66.88 27.63 -69.65
N MET A 54 66.82 28.67 -70.49
CA MET A 54 65.74 29.65 -70.48
C MET A 54 64.39 29.02 -70.82
N THR A 55 64.37 28.09 -71.78
CA THR A 55 63.15 27.34 -72.12
C THR A 55 62.67 26.51 -70.93
N THR A 56 63.59 25.78 -70.28
CA THR A 56 63.28 24.97 -69.09
C THR A 56 62.76 25.83 -67.92
N LEU A 57 63.35 27.01 -67.71
CA LEU A 57 62.87 27.96 -66.70
C LEU A 57 61.44 28.44 -67.00
N GLY A 58 61.14 28.76 -68.26
CA GLY A 58 59.78 29.14 -68.68
C GLY A 58 58.74 28.04 -68.44
N GLU A 59 59.09 26.78 -68.74
CA GLU A 59 58.22 25.62 -68.46
C GLU A 59 57.98 25.43 -66.95
N ASN A 60 59.02 25.59 -66.13
CA ASN A 60 58.90 25.52 -64.68
C ASN A 60 58.02 26.64 -64.12
N ASP A 61 58.18 27.88 -64.59
CA ASP A 61 57.35 29.02 -64.18
C ASP A 61 55.87 28.80 -64.53
N GLN A 62 55.58 28.23 -65.69
CA GLN A 62 54.22 27.84 -66.08
C GLN A 62 53.66 26.76 -65.15
N SER A 63 54.41 25.68 -64.91
CA SER A 63 54.00 24.59 -64.02
C SER A 63 53.71 25.08 -62.59
N ILE A 64 54.57 25.95 -62.04
CA ILE A 64 54.36 26.55 -60.72
C ILE A 64 53.09 27.40 -60.69
N SER A 65 52.84 28.17 -61.74
CA SER A 65 51.64 29.01 -61.87
C SER A 65 50.35 28.16 -61.86
N GLU A 66 50.34 27.04 -62.59
CA GLU A 66 49.23 26.09 -62.63
C GLU A 66 48.99 25.42 -61.26
N GLN A 67 50.07 25.03 -60.57
CA GLN A 67 50.00 24.49 -59.21
C GLN A 67 49.43 25.49 -58.21
N MET A 68 49.87 26.76 -58.26
CA MET A 68 49.33 27.82 -57.40
C MET A 68 47.84 28.08 -57.64
N ALA A 69 47.40 28.07 -58.91
CA ALA A 69 45.98 28.20 -59.24
C ALA A 69 45.14 27.07 -58.64
N THR A 70 45.65 25.84 -58.70
CA THR A 70 45.00 24.64 -58.13
C THR A 70 44.92 24.70 -56.60
N LEU A 71 46.00 25.14 -55.95
CA LEU A 71 46.02 25.36 -54.49
C LEU A 71 44.98 26.40 -54.07
N LYS A 72 44.91 27.54 -54.78
CA LYS A 72 43.94 28.59 -54.50
C LYS A 72 42.48 28.13 -54.64
N ALA A 73 42.19 27.31 -55.65
CA ALA A 73 40.87 26.72 -55.83
C ALA A 73 40.52 25.75 -54.69
N SER A 74 41.50 24.96 -54.24
CA SER A 74 41.35 24.04 -53.11
C SER A 74 41.11 24.79 -51.80
N ASP A 75 41.85 25.87 -51.53
CA ASP A 75 41.66 26.71 -50.35
C ASP A 75 40.28 27.38 -50.31
N THR A 76 39.79 27.83 -51.47
CA THR A 76 38.44 28.39 -51.59
C THR A 76 37.37 27.35 -51.25
N THR A 77 37.54 26.12 -51.74
CA THR A 77 36.64 25.00 -51.45
C THR A 77 36.66 24.64 -49.97
N ASN A 78 37.85 24.54 -49.37
CA ASN A 78 38.03 24.26 -47.95
C ASN A 78 37.39 25.34 -47.07
N THR A 79 37.59 26.61 -47.42
CA THR A 79 36.97 27.74 -46.70
C THR A 79 35.45 27.67 -46.73
N THR A 80 34.88 27.31 -47.88
CA THR A 80 33.42 27.12 -48.04
C THR A 80 32.92 25.97 -47.16
N ASN A 81 33.63 24.83 -47.17
CA ASN A 81 33.28 23.67 -46.35
C ASN A 81 33.37 23.96 -44.85
N ILE A 82 34.40 24.68 -44.41
CA ILE A 82 34.54 25.11 -43.02
C ILE A 82 33.35 25.99 -42.63
N THR A 83 33.00 26.97 -43.45
CA THR A 83 31.87 27.88 -43.18
C THR A 83 30.54 27.13 -43.05
N ARG A 84 30.29 26.16 -43.94
CA ARG A 84 29.10 25.29 -43.87
C ARG A 84 29.09 24.48 -42.58
N ASN A 85 30.18 23.78 -42.26
CA ASN A 85 30.28 22.98 -41.05
C ASN A 85 30.11 23.83 -39.78
N THR A 86 30.68 25.04 -39.74
CA THR A 86 30.49 25.97 -38.61
C THR A 86 29.02 26.34 -38.44
N SER A 87 28.29 26.55 -39.54
CA SER A 87 26.85 26.86 -39.49
C SER A 87 26.03 25.66 -38.98
N GLU A 88 26.30 24.45 -39.49
CA GLU A 88 25.65 23.22 -39.04
C GLU A 88 25.90 22.95 -37.54
N ILE A 89 27.13 23.17 -37.06
CA ILE A 89 27.45 23.05 -35.63
C ILE A 89 26.67 24.08 -34.79
N ALA A 90 26.53 25.31 -35.28
CA ALA A 90 25.76 26.35 -34.61
C ALA A 90 24.26 26.01 -34.49
N GLU A 91 23.70 25.34 -35.51
CA GLU A 91 22.31 24.86 -35.50
C GLU A 91 22.09 23.64 -34.59
N LEU A 92 23.07 22.75 -34.47
CA LEU A 92 22.98 21.57 -33.60
C LEU A 92 23.06 21.92 -32.11
N LYS A 93 23.79 22.98 -31.74
CA LYS A 93 23.95 23.40 -30.35
C LYS A 93 22.62 23.59 -29.59
N PRO A 94 21.66 24.40 -30.06
CA PRO A 94 20.38 24.59 -29.35
C PRO A 94 19.53 23.31 -29.30
N ILE A 95 19.67 22.40 -30.27
CA ILE A 95 18.97 21.10 -30.24
C ILE A 95 19.47 20.25 -29.08
N VAL A 96 20.79 20.17 -28.90
CA VAL A 96 21.40 19.42 -27.78
C VAL A 96 21.01 20.05 -26.43
N GLU A 97 20.98 21.37 -26.34
CA GLU A 97 20.53 22.08 -25.13
C GLU A 97 19.05 21.78 -24.81
N ALA A 98 18.17 21.79 -25.82
CA ALA A 98 16.75 21.47 -25.65
C ALA A 98 16.52 20.01 -25.22
N LEU A 99 17.28 19.07 -25.78
CA LEU A 99 17.24 17.66 -25.37
C LEU A 99 17.64 17.51 -23.90
N GLY A 100 18.70 18.19 -23.45
CA GLY A 100 19.11 18.19 -22.04
C GLY A 100 18.06 18.77 -21.09
N GLN A 101 17.33 19.81 -21.52
CA GLN A 101 16.21 20.36 -20.74
C GLN A 101 15.04 19.36 -20.64
N ASN A 102 14.71 18.67 -21.74
CA ASN A 102 13.67 17.65 -21.74
C ASN A 102 14.03 16.46 -20.82
N ASP A 103 15.27 15.99 -20.86
CA ASP A 103 15.74 14.92 -19.97
C ASP A 103 15.61 15.32 -18.49
N THR A 104 15.96 16.57 -18.17
CA THR A 104 15.79 17.12 -16.81
C THR A 104 14.32 17.12 -16.39
N ALA A 105 13.42 17.62 -17.24
CA ALA A 105 11.98 17.68 -16.95
C ALA A 105 11.36 16.28 -16.78
N ILE A 106 11.76 15.31 -17.60
CA ILE A 106 11.33 13.91 -17.47
C ILE A 106 11.79 13.33 -16.14
N GLY A 107 13.03 13.61 -15.72
CA GLY A 107 13.57 13.17 -14.43
C GLY A 107 12.77 13.71 -13.23
N GLU A 108 12.37 14.98 -13.28
CA GLU A 108 11.52 15.61 -12.24
C GLU A 108 10.12 14.99 -12.19
N GLN A 109 9.52 14.70 -13.35
CA GLN A 109 8.22 14.03 -13.45
C GLN A 109 8.26 12.61 -12.88
N LEU A 110 9.29 11.82 -13.21
CA LEU A 110 9.47 10.48 -12.67
C LEU A 110 9.66 10.48 -11.15
N THR A 111 10.39 11.46 -10.63
CA THR A 111 10.55 11.65 -9.17
C THR A 111 9.19 11.90 -8.50
N SER A 112 8.37 12.78 -9.08
CA SER A 112 7.04 13.11 -8.57
C SER A 112 6.09 11.90 -8.62
N LEU A 113 6.14 11.11 -9.70
CA LEU A 113 5.38 9.86 -9.81
C LEU A 113 5.79 8.85 -8.73
N GLY A 114 7.09 8.67 -8.50
CA GLY A 114 7.58 7.79 -7.45
C GLY A 114 7.12 8.20 -6.04
N GLN A 115 7.03 9.50 -5.76
CA GLN A 115 6.48 10.01 -4.50
C GLN A 115 4.97 9.73 -4.37
N ASN A 116 4.22 9.87 -5.45
CA ASN A 116 2.80 9.54 -5.48
C ASN A 116 2.57 8.04 -5.21
N ASP A 117 3.36 7.17 -5.84
CA ASP A 117 3.27 5.71 -5.62
C ASP A 117 3.52 5.33 -4.16
N ILE A 118 4.52 5.96 -3.51
CA ILE A 118 4.78 5.78 -2.08
C ILE A 118 3.56 6.22 -1.25
N SER A 119 3.02 7.41 -1.52
CA SER A 119 1.88 7.95 -0.78
C SER A 119 0.62 7.06 -0.92
N ILE A 120 0.36 6.54 -2.12
CA ILE A 120 -0.73 5.59 -2.36
C ILE A 120 -0.50 4.30 -1.57
N GLY A 121 0.73 3.78 -1.57
CA GLY A 121 1.10 2.59 -0.78
C GLY A 121 0.84 2.77 0.71
N GLU A 122 1.21 3.93 1.27
CA GLU A 122 0.94 4.28 2.67
C GLU A 122 -0.58 4.35 2.96
N GLN A 123 -1.35 5.00 2.08
CA GLN A 123 -2.81 5.08 2.22
C GLN A 123 -3.47 3.69 2.18
N MET A 124 -3.01 2.80 1.30
CA MET A 124 -3.50 1.43 1.23
C MET A 124 -3.21 0.64 2.51
N ALA A 125 -2.03 0.82 3.10
CA ALA A 125 -1.68 0.18 4.38
C ALA A 125 -2.63 0.63 5.50
N THR A 126 -2.89 1.94 5.62
CA THR A 126 -3.85 2.48 6.60
C THR A 126 -5.27 1.96 6.37
N LEU A 127 -5.73 1.85 5.13
CA LEU A 127 -7.04 1.26 4.83
C LEU A 127 -7.12 -0.21 5.27
N SER A 128 -6.07 -0.99 5.03
CA SER A 128 -6.02 -2.39 5.47
C SER A 128 -6.07 -2.54 6.99
N GLU A 129 -5.38 -1.65 7.73
CA GLU A 129 -5.43 -1.64 9.19
C GLU A 129 -6.84 -1.29 9.71
N ASN A 130 -7.49 -0.32 9.07
CA ASN A 130 -8.87 0.05 9.40
C ASN A 130 -9.85 -1.11 9.13
N ASP A 131 -9.73 -1.79 7.98
CA ASP A 131 -10.57 -2.95 7.64
C ASP A 131 -10.40 -4.08 8.65
N GLN A 132 -9.19 -4.34 9.12
CA GLN A 132 -8.93 -5.30 10.19
C GLN A 132 -9.60 -4.87 11.50
N SER A 133 -9.43 -3.61 11.91
CA SER A 133 -10.04 -3.09 13.15
C SER A 133 -11.57 -3.18 13.13
N ILE A 134 -12.20 -2.84 12.00
CA ILE A 134 -13.65 -2.96 11.82
C ILE A 134 -14.08 -4.42 11.91
N SER A 135 -13.31 -5.35 11.31
CA SER A 135 -13.61 -6.79 11.38
C SER A 135 -13.55 -7.32 12.82
N GLU A 136 -12.56 -6.89 13.60
CA GLU A 136 -12.43 -7.23 15.03
C GLU A 136 -13.62 -6.67 15.83
N GLN A 137 -14.00 -5.41 15.60
CA GLN A 137 -15.16 -4.80 16.25
C GLN A 137 -16.47 -5.53 15.91
N MET A 138 -16.66 -5.94 14.66
CA MET A 138 -17.85 -6.72 14.25
C MET A 138 -17.89 -8.09 14.93
N ALA A 139 -16.75 -8.75 15.10
CA ALA A 139 -16.68 -10.03 15.83
C ALA A 139 -17.10 -9.84 17.30
N THR A 140 -16.58 -8.82 17.97
CA THR A 140 -16.97 -8.50 19.36
C THR A 140 -18.46 -8.16 19.48
N LEU A 141 -19.03 -7.40 18.54
CA LEU A 141 -20.46 -7.11 18.53
C LEU A 141 -21.29 -8.40 18.37
N SER A 142 -20.87 -9.31 17.50
CA SER A 142 -21.54 -10.60 17.34
C SER A 142 -21.48 -11.47 18.60
N GLU A 143 -20.37 -11.45 19.33
CA GLU A 143 -20.24 -12.16 20.61
C GLU A 143 -21.17 -11.54 21.68
N ASN A 144 -21.23 -10.21 21.74
CA ASN A 144 -22.15 -9.50 22.64
C ASN A 144 -23.62 -9.82 22.32
N ASP A 145 -24.02 -9.84 21.05
CA ASP A 145 -25.37 -10.21 20.63
C ASP A 145 -25.72 -11.63 21.08
N GLN A 146 -24.80 -12.59 20.94
CA GLN A 146 -24.99 -13.96 21.42
C GLN A 146 -25.13 -14.02 22.94
N SER A 147 -24.30 -13.26 23.67
CA SER A 147 -24.36 -13.18 25.13
C SER A 147 -25.69 -12.60 25.62
N ILE A 148 -26.14 -11.49 25.03
CA ILE A 148 -27.44 -10.87 25.34
C ILE A 148 -28.59 -11.84 25.05
N MET A 149 -28.55 -12.55 23.91
CA MET A 149 -29.56 -13.56 23.59
C MET A 149 -29.59 -14.71 24.59
N ALA A 150 -28.43 -15.15 25.08
CA ALA A 150 -28.34 -16.16 26.13
C ALA A 150 -28.95 -15.65 27.45
N GLU A 151 -28.66 -14.42 27.86
CA GLU A 151 -29.25 -13.79 29.04
C GLU A 151 -30.77 -13.64 28.94
N ILE A 152 -31.29 -13.19 27.79
CA ILE A 152 -32.73 -13.09 27.54
C ILE A 152 -33.39 -14.46 27.67
N ASN A 153 -32.80 -15.51 27.09
CA ASN A 153 -33.34 -16.87 27.19
C ASN A 153 -33.32 -17.38 28.64
N ALA A 154 -32.26 -17.12 29.39
CA ALA A 154 -32.19 -17.46 30.80
C ALA A 154 -33.26 -16.73 31.63
N MET A 155 -33.44 -15.43 31.41
CA MET A 155 -34.45 -14.62 32.08
C MET A 155 -35.87 -15.08 31.73
N LYS A 156 -36.12 -15.45 30.46
CA LYS A 156 -37.40 -16.03 30.03
C LYS A 156 -37.70 -17.34 30.74
N ALA A 157 -36.70 -18.21 30.90
CA ALA A 157 -36.86 -19.47 31.64
C ALA A 157 -37.17 -19.21 33.12
N GLN A 158 -36.45 -18.27 33.76
CA GLN A 158 -36.72 -17.86 35.14
C GLN A 158 -38.15 -17.31 35.31
N LEU A 159 -38.61 -16.49 34.36
CA LEU A 159 -39.98 -15.95 34.37
C LEU A 159 -41.02 -17.09 34.26
N GLN A 160 -40.79 -18.08 33.39
CA GLN A 160 -41.67 -19.25 33.27
C GLN A 160 -41.74 -20.05 34.58
N THR A 161 -40.60 -20.25 35.26
CA THR A 161 -40.56 -20.87 36.58
C THR A 161 -41.37 -20.07 37.61
N LEU A 162 -41.20 -18.74 37.64
CA LEU A 162 -41.94 -17.90 38.58
C LEU A 162 -43.45 -17.92 38.30
N VAL A 163 -43.86 -17.90 37.03
CA VAL A 163 -45.27 -18.04 36.65
C VAL A 163 -45.85 -19.37 37.12
N ALA A 164 -45.12 -20.48 36.95
CA ALA A 164 -45.55 -21.79 37.44
C ALA A 164 -45.69 -21.83 38.97
N GLN A 165 -44.73 -21.24 39.70
CA GLN A 165 -44.79 -21.13 41.15
C GLN A 165 -45.96 -20.27 41.64
N VAL A 166 -46.29 -19.20 40.92
CA VAL A 166 -47.46 -18.37 41.21
C VAL A 166 -48.74 -19.18 40.99
N ALA A 167 -48.86 -19.89 39.86
CA ALA A 167 -50.02 -20.74 39.59
C ALA A 167 -50.22 -21.84 40.65
N GLU A 168 -49.14 -22.48 41.11
CA GLU A 168 -49.19 -23.46 42.20
C GLU A 168 -49.66 -22.82 43.52
N LYS A 169 -49.14 -21.62 43.85
CA LYS A 169 -49.58 -20.87 45.03
C LYS A 169 -51.05 -20.48 44.94
N ASP A 170 -51.52 -20.02 43.79
CA ASP A 170 -52.93 -19.67 43.56
C ASP A 170 -53.84 -20.90 43.75
N GLN A 171 -53.43 -22.07 43.24
CA GLN A 171 -54.15 -23.32 43.49
C GLN A 171 -54.23 -23.64 44.98
N ARG A 172 -53.11 -23.54 45.71
CA ARG A 172 -53.07 -23.82 47.15
C ARG A 172 -53.91 -22.84 47.96
N ILE A 173 -53.98 -21.58 47.55
CA ILE A 173 -54.88 -20.59 48.15
C ILE A 173 -56.33 -21.02 47.93
N ALA A 174 -56.71 -21.39 46.71
CA ALA A 174 -58.06 -21.87 46.41
C ALA A 174 -58.44 -23.13 47.23
N GLU A 175 -57.51 -24.06 47.42
CA GLU A 175 -57.70 -25.25 48.28
C GLU A 175 -57.91 -24.86 49.75
N LEU A 176 -57.14 -23.89 50.28
CA LEU A 176 -57.30 -23.40 51.65
C LEU A 176 -58.60 -22.60 51.84
N GLU A 177 -59.04 -21.84 50.83
CA GLU A 177 -60.34 -21.15 50.83
C GLU A 177 -61.51 -22.13 50.83
N GLN A 178 -61.37 -23.28 50.16
CA GLN A 178 -62.32 -24.40 50.26
C GLN A 178 -62.12 -25.24 51.55
N GLY A 179 -61.00 -25.00 52.24
CA GLY A 179 -60.35 -25.88 53.20
C GLY A 179 -60.31 -25.39 54.64
N GLY A 180 -61.34 -24.67 55.08
CA GLY A 180 -61.99 -25.00 56.36
C GLY A 180 -62.72 -26.35 56.29
N GLY A 181 -62.12 -27.36 55.64
CA GLY A 181 -62.64 -28.70 55.39
C GLY A 181 -63.95 -28.81 54.60
N GLY A 182 -64.45 -27.74 53.96
CA GLY A 182 -65.83 -27.75 53.42
C GLY A 182 -66.89 -28.16 54.46
N GLN A 183 -66.55 -28.08 55.75
CA GLN A 183 -67.45 -28.45 56.82
C GLN A 183 -68.28 -27.22 57.17
N SER A 184 -69.60 -27.34 57.04
CA SER A 184 -70.51 -26.39 57.68
C SER A 184 -70.20 -26.31 59.19
N LEU A 185 -70.47 -25.17 59.81
CA LEU A 185 -70.31 -25.02 61.26
C LEU A 185 -71.08 -26.13 62.01
N GLU A 186 -72.22 -26.58 61.46
CA GLU A 186 -72.95 -27.74 61.94
C GLU A 186 -72.13 -29.05 61.95
N GLN A 187 -71.36 -29.35 60.90
CA GLN A 187 -70.56 -30.58 60.82
C GLN A 187 -69.38 -30.59 61.80
N VAL A 188 -68.77 -29.43 62.05
CA VAL A 188 -67.71 -29.30 63.07
C VAL A 188 -68.30 -29.44 64.48
N LEU A 189 -69.48 -28.86 64.73
CA LEU A 189 -70.18 -28.98 66.01
C LEU A 189 -70.65 -30.41 66.29
N GLU A 190 -71.08 -31.15 65.28
CA GLU A 190 -71.54 -32.54 65.42
C GLU A 190 -70.39 -33.50 65.78
N GLN A 191 -69.21 -33.33 65.16
CA GLN A 191 -68.03 -34.12 65.53
C GLN A 191 -67.57 -33.85 66.97
N VAL A 192 -67.70 -32.61 67.46
CA VAL A 192 -67.41 -32.26 68.86
C VAL A 192 -68.47 -32.81 69.83
N ARG A 193 -69.71 -33.01 69.37
CA ARG A 193 -70.81 -33.60 70.14
C ARG A 193 -70.65 -35.11 70.32
N ASP A 194 -70.36 -35.83 69.24
CA ASP A 194 -70.24 -37.28 69.23
C ASP A 194 -68.98 -37.78 69.96
N ALA A 195 -67.90 -36.98 69.93
CA ALA A 195 -66.64 -37.31 70.61
C ALA A 195 -66.70 -37.27 72.16
N ARG A 196 -67.82 -36.88 72.78
CA ARG A 196 -68.00 -36.94 74.25
C ARG A 196 -68.90 -38.12 74.65
N ALA A 197 -68.39 -39.34 74.54
CA ALA A 197 -69.02 -40.51 75.15
C ALA A 197 -69.12 -40.31 76.69
N GLY A 198 -70.35 -40.22 77.22
CA GLY A 198 -70.65 -39.89 78.62
C GLY A 198 -71.37 -38.55 78.84
N SER A 199 -72.09 -38.03 77.83
CA SER A 199 -72.71 -36.70 77.90
C SER A 199 -74.00 -36.68 78.74
N VAL A 200 -74.06 -35.76 79.69
CA VAL A 200 -75.27 -35.40 80.42
C VAL A 200 -76.04 -34.41 79.56
N VAL A 201 -77.19 -34.82 79.02
CA VAL A 201 -77.99 -33.95 78.15
C VAL A 201 -78.96 -33.14 79.01
N LEU A 202 -78.75 -31.82 79.02
CA LEU A 202 -79.69 -30.85 79.58
C LEU A 202 -80.44 -30.21 78.43
N THR A 203 -81.74 -30.48 78.36
CA THR A 203 -82.62 -29.90 77.35
C THR A 203 -83.53 -28.91 78.03
N VAL A 204 -83.52 -27.66 77.60
CA VAL A 204 -84.47 -26.65 78.07
C VAL A 204 -85.73 -26.80 77.23
N ASP A 205 -86.89 -26.90 77.89
CA ASP A 205 -88.19 -26.93 77.22
C ASP A 205 -88.36 -25.65 76.38
N PRO A 206 -88.93 -25.69 75.15
CA PRO A 206 -89.19 -24.51 74.33
C PRO A 206 -89.86 -23.30 75.01
N GLU A 207 -90.66 -23.50 76.07
CA GLU A 207 -91.25 -22.40 76.84
C GLU A 207 -90.28 -21.78 77.88
N GLY A 208 -89.15 -22.44 78.15
CA GLY A 208 -88.10 -21.96 79.06
C GLY A 208 -88.34 -22.27 80.54
N ASP A 209 -89.50 -22.83 80.89
CA ASP A 209 -89.93 -23.01 82.28
C ASP A 209 -89.40 -24.28 82.93
N ASN A 210 -88.89 -25.23 82.14
CA ASN A 210 -88.39 -26.52 82.62
C ASN A 210 -87.06 -26.90 81.97
N ILE A 211 -86.21 -27.60 82.72
CA ILE A 211 -85.06 -28.32 82.18
C ILE A 211 -85.33 -29.82 82.34
N THR A 212 -85.25 -30.56 81.23
CA THR A 212 -85.20 -32.02 81.24
C THR A 212 -83.76 -32.47 81.25
N LEU A 213 -83.37 -33.10 82.35
CA LEU A 213 -82.13 -33.85 82.45
C LEU A 213 -82.39 -35.28 81.96
N GLY A 214 -81.72 -35.69 80.89
CA GLY A 214 -81.69 -37.07 80.41
C GLY A 214 -80.36 -37.73 80.71
N LEU A 215 -80.39 -38.86 81.41
CA LEU A 215 -79.24 -39.72 81.65
C LEU A 215 -79.54 -41.11 81.10
N THR A 216 -78.66 -41.59 80.24
CA THR A 216 -78.67 -42.98 79.77
C THR A 216 -77.45 -43.67 80.34
N ILE A 217 -77.64 -44.84 80.95
CA ILE A 217 -76.51 -45.70 81.32
C ILE A 217 -76.26 -46.61 80.13
N GLU A 218 -75.01 -46.60 79.68
CA GLU A 218 -74.54 -47.46 78.62
C GLU A 218 -73.40 -48.31 79.18
N GLN A 219 -73.33 -49.57 78.76
CA GLN A 219 -72.23 -50.48 79.08
C GLN A 219 -71.40 -50.73 77.83
N SER A 220 -70.09 -50.90 78.04
CA SER A 220 -69.14 -51.20 76.98
C SER A 220 -68.06 -52.14 77.51
N ASP A 221 -67.71 -53.15 76.71
CA ASP A 221 -66.61 -54.06 77.02
C ASP A 221 -65.25 -53.53 76.51
N ASN A 222 -65.24 -52.48 75.70
CA ASN A 222 -64.05 -52.01 74.97
C ASN A 222 -63.90 -50.48 74.88
N LEU A 223 -64.74 -49.72 75.59
CA LEU A 223 -64.77 -48.25 75.63
C LEU A 223 -65.05 -47.55 74.29
N THR A 224 -65.31 -48.29 73.22
CA THR A 224 -65.53 -47.76 71.86
C THR A 224 -66.88 -48.16 71.27
N GLN A 225 -67.46 -49.26 71.72
CA GLN A 225 -68.81 -49.71 71.39
C GLN A 225 -69.66 -49.74 72.65
N TRP A 226 -70.69 -48.89 72.69
CA TRP A 226 -71.55 -48.71 73.85
C TRP A 226 -72.95 -49.26 73.57
N THR A 227 -73.51 -50.02 74.51
CA THR A 227 -74.87 -50.57 74.44
C THR A 227 -75.69 -49.99 75.58
N LYS A 228 -76.85 -49.40 75.27
CA LYS A 228 -77.78 -48.87 76.28
C LYS A 228 -78.30 -49.99 77.18
N LEU A 229 -78.21 -49.78 78.49
CA LEU A 229 -78.94 -50.59 79.46
C LEU A 229 -80.41 -50.16 79.46
N ASP A 230 -81.32 -51.12 79.58
CA ASP A 230 -82.76 -50.85 79.60
C ASP A 230 -83.15 -50.02 80.84
N GLY A 231 -83.80 -48.88 80.59
CA GLY A 231 -84.22 -47.91 81.60
C GLY A 231 -83.69 -46.51 81.31
N GLU A 232 -84.57 -45.59 80.95
CA GLU A 232 -84.22 -44.17 80.76
C GLU A 232 -84.40 -43.41 82.08
N MET A 233 -83.36 -42.70 82.54
CA MET A 233 -83.46 -41.83 83.70
C MET A 233 -83.66 -40.40 83.24
N THR A 234 -84.92 -39.99 83.17
CA THR A 234 -85.29 -38.61 82.90
C THR A 234 -85.82 -37.93 84.16
N ARG A 235 -85.43 -36.67 84.34
CA ARG A 235 -86.01 -35.82 85.38
C ARG A 235 -86.27 -34.43 84.83
N THR A 236 -87.52 -34.02 84.91
CA THR A 236 -87.93 -32.64 84.64
C THR A 236 -87.77 -31.82 85.92
N ILE A 237 -87.01 -30.75 85.81
CA ILE A 237 -86.71 -29.82 86.89
C ILE A 237 -87.33 -28.48 86.50
N PRO A 238 -88.34 -27.98 87.23
CA PRO A 238 -88.90 -26.67 86.95
C PRO A 238 -87.89 -25.58 87.23
N ILE A 239 -88.04 -24.45 86.54
CA ILE A 239 -87.25 -23.25 86.70
C ILE A 239 -88.09 -22.18 87.41
N PRO A 240 -87.97 -22.06 88.75
CA PRO A 240 -88.70 -21.04 89.48
C PRO A 240 -88.18 -19.64 89.12
N ASP A 241 -89.11 -18.67 89.08
CA ASP A 241 -88.80 -17.27 88.82
C ASP A 241 -87.61 -16.76 89.67
N GLY A 242 -86.62 -16.19 88.97
CA GLY A 242 -85.44 -15.56 89.57
C GLY A 242 -84.23 -16.47 89.82
N LYS A 243 -84.28 -17.77 89.52
CA LYS A 243 -83.11 -18.67 89.55
C LYS A 243 -82.53 -18.89 88.15
N LYS A 244 -81.20 -18.91 88.03
CA LYS A 244 -80.48 -19.05 86.73
C LYS A 244 -79.45 -20.18 86.68
N PHE A 245 -79.13 -20.80 87.82
CA PHE A 245 -78.04 -21.77 87.93
C PHE A 245 -78.47 -22.98 88.75
N TYR A 246 -78.14 -24.15 88.24
CA TYR A 246 -78.34 -25.45 88.89
C TYR A 246 -76.99 -26.12 89.11
N ARG A 247 -76.88 -26.88 90.20
CA ARG A 247 -75.75 -27.77 90.44
C ARG A 247 -76.27 -29.14 90.84
N PHE A 248 -75.61 -30.18 90.34
CA PHE A 248 -75.83 -31.55 90.81
C PHE A 248 -74.83 -31.83 91.93
N ALA A 249 -75.33 -32.26 93.07
CA ALA A 249 -74.51 -32.74 94.18
C ALA A 249 -74.86 -34.22 94.38
N LEU A 250 -73.83 -35.07 94.44
CA LEU A 250 -73.99 -36.49 94.75
C LEU A 250 -73.92 -36.65 96.27
N ASP A 251 -75.00 -37.14 96.89
CA ASP A 251 -75.02 -37.53 98.30
C ASP A 251 -74.81 -39.06 98.36
N LYS A 252 -73.54 -39.44 98.58
CA LYS A 252 -72.96 -40.81 98.69
C LYS A 252 -73.40 -41.87 97.68
#